data_AF-A0A3D0P8S5-F1
#
_entry.id   AF-A0A3D0P8S5-F1
#
_cell.length_a   1.000
_cell.length_b   1.000
_cell.length_c   1.000
_cell.angle_alpha   90.00
_cell.angle_beta   90.00
_cell.angle_gamma   90.00
#
_symmetry.space_group_name_H-M   'P 1'
#
loop_
_entity.id
_entity.type
_entity.pdbx_description
1 polymer ?
#
loop_
_entity_poly.entity_id
_entity_poly.type
_entity_poly.pdbx_seq_one_letter_code
_entity_poly.pdbx_strand_id
1 'polypeptide(L)'
;MTLPVVAVDAFSAEPLGGNGATVVWLEQPADRQWMQQMAAAFNQSETAFLWRHGGQWYLRWFTPSCEVDLCGHATLAATLALHHWKQLPIHSPQHLQTRSGPLRIELQSPISAAIDLPSDGLKPRGKDPWMAPFQPLQQWTSDLGYGVLLLEPTADLKQLNPDDPCWASSVEKAWVLMQRCSGPSDYQLRFFAPGLGLREDPVTGSAHALVAPWWCEQLRQSSVQ
;
A
#
# COMPACT_ATOMS: atom_id res chain seq x y z
N MET A 1 10.73 0.67 -30.23
CA MET A 1 11.30 0.01 -29.03
C MET A 1 10.17 -0.72 -28.32
N THR A 2 10.39 -1.94 -27.84
CA THR A 2 9.40 -2.75 -27.13
C THR A 2 9.84 -2.94 -25.69
N LEU A 3 8.93 -2.81 -24.72
CA LEU A 3 9.20 -3.02 -23.30
C LEU A 3 8.31 -4.14 -22.77
N PRO A 4 8.83 -5.09 -21.97
CA PRO A 4 8.01 -6.05 -21.26
C PRO A 4 7.16 -5.34 -20.20
N VAL A 5 5.86 -5.58 -20.23
CA VAL A 5 4.89 -5.01 -19.30
C VAL A 5 3.92 -6.11 -18.87
N VAL A 6 3.61 -6.15 -17.58
CA VAL A 6 2.52 -6.97 -17.04
C VAL A 6 1.59 -6.10 -16.19
N ALA A 7 0.30 -6.38 -16.25
CA ALA A 7 -0.68 -5.82 -15.32
C ALA A 7 -1.01 -6.89 -14.28
N VAL A 8 -1.02 -6.51 -13.00
CA VAL A 8 -1.26 -7.41 -11.88
C VAL A 8 -2.25 -6.79 -10.92
N ASP A 9 -3.30 -7.54 -10.62
CA ASP A 9 -4.29 -7.21 -9.58
C ASP A 9 -3.78 -7.75 -8.24
N ALA A 10 -3.14 -6.90 -7.44
CA ALA A 10 -2.64 -7.30 -6.13
C ALA A 10 -3.78 -7.42 -5.12
N PHE A 11 -3.63 -8.33 -4.16
CA PHE A 11 -4.64 -8.63 -3.13
C PHE A 11 -5.98 -9.15 -3.67
N SER A 12 -5.96 -9.80 -4.85
CA SER A 12 -7.13 -10.45 -5.42
C SER A 12 -6.81 -11.89 -5.83
N ALA A 13 -7.80 -12.78 -5.67
CA ALA A 13 -7.77 -14.13 -6.24
C ALA A 13 -8.39 -14.20 -7.66
N GLU A 14 -9.18 -13.18 -8.02
CA GLU A 14 -9.90 -13.09 -9.29
C GLU A 14 -9.46 -11.84 -10.08
N PRO A 15 -9.47 -11.87 -11.42
CA PRO A 15 -9.21 -10.68 -12.22
C PRO A 15 -10.20 -9.54 -11.91
N LEU A 16 -9.76 -8.29 -12.11
CA LEU A 16 -10.58 -7.08 -11.90
C LEU A 16 -11.00 -6.85 -10.44
N GLY A 17 -10.25 -7.42 -9.49
CA GLY A 17 -10.40 -7.19 -8.05
C GLY A 17 -9.13 -6.59 -7.44
N GLY A 18 -9.16 -6.30 -6.14
CA GLY A 18 -7.99 -5.80 -5.42
C GLY A 18 -7.51 -4.43 -5.89
N ASN A 19 -6.19 -4.24 -5.96
CA ASN A 19 -5.56 -3.00 -6.41
C ASN A 19 -4.58 -3.27 -7.57
N GLY A 20 -4.92 -2.76 -8.75
CA GLY A 20 -4.19 -2.98 -9.98
C GLY A 20 -2.91 -2.16 -10.08
N ALA A 21 -1.82 -2.80 -10.48
CA ALA A 21 -0.56 -2.15 -10.79
C ALA A 21 0.00 -2.62 -12.14
N THR A 22 0.57 -1.67 -12.88
CA THR A 22 1.38 -2.00 -14.07
C THR A 22 2.83 -2.18 -13.65
N VAL A 23 3.49 -3.26 -14.08
CA VAL A 23 4.92 -3.49 -13.84
C VAL A 23 5.66 -3.47 -15.17
N VAL A 24 6.64 -2.58 -15.29
CA VAL A 24 7.46 -2.38 -16.48
C VAL A 24 8.87 -2.88 -16.19
N TRP A 25 9.39 -3.77 -17.04
CA TRP A 25 10.80 -4.15 -17.00
C TRP A 25 11.62 -3.25 -17.93
N LEU A 26 12.56 -2.50 -17.35
CA LEU A 26 13.56 -1.72 -18.05
C LEU A 26 14.92 -2.44 -18.08
N GLU A 27 15.61 -2.40 -19.23
CA GLU A 27 16.99 -2.91 -19.34
C GLU A 27 17.99 -2.04 -18.57
N GLN A 28 17.72 -0.74 -18.47
CA GLN A 28 18.52 0.27 -17.78
C GLN A 28 17.60 1.29 -17.10
N PRO A 29 18.05 2.01 -16.06
CA PRO A 29 17.24 3.04 -15.44
C PRO A 29 16.85 4.11 -16.47
N ALA A 30 15.56 4.43 -16.52
CA ALA A 30 15.04 5.51 -17.37
C ALA A 30 15.06 6.85 -16.63
N ASP A 31 14.86 7.92 -17.39
CA ASP A 31 14.67 9.26 -16.82
C ASP A 31 13.37 9.34 -16.00
N ARG A 32 13.38 10.15 -14.94
CA ARG A 32 12.23 10.31 -14.03
C ARG A 32 11.01 10.89 -14.75
N GLN A 33 11.20 11.89 -15.61
CA GLN A 33 10.10 12.51 -16.35
C GLN A 33 9.48 11.51 -17.32
N TRP A 34 10.29 10.67 -17.96
CA TRP A 34 9.80 9.62 -18.84
C TRP A 34 8.97 8.57 -18.07
N MET A 35 9.46 8.09 -16.91
CA MET A 35 8.70 7.17 -16.07
C MET A 35 7.37 7.77 -15.61
N GLN A 36 7.35 9.06 -15.26
CA GLN A 36 6.12 9.78 -14.90
C GLN A 36 5.12 9.84 -16.07
N GLN A 37 5.59 10.15 -17.28
CA GLN A 37 4.73 10.21 -18.47
C GLN A 37 4.16 8.83 -18.81
N MET A 38 4.95 7.77 -18.68
CA MET A 38 4.49 6.40 -18.87
C MET A 38 3.44 6.00 -17.83
N ALA A 39 3.67 6.31 -16.55
CA ALA A 39 2.70 6.03 -15.50
C ALA A 39 1.37 6.77 -15.72
N ALA A 40 1.44 8.04 -16.15
CA ALA A 40 0.27 8.82 -16.54
C ALA A 40 -0.47 8.19 -17.73
N ALA A 41 0.26 7.65 -18.71
CA ALA A 41 -0.34 7.01 -19.89
C ALA A 41 -1.00 5.66 -19.56
N PHE A 42 -0.44 4.87 -18.63
CA PHE A 42 -1.07 3.63 -18.17
C PHE A 42 -2.30 3.87 -17.30
N ASN A 43 -2.33 4.99 -16.57
CA ASN A 43 -3.46 5.42 -15.76
C ASN A 43 -4.00 4.31 -14.81
N GLN A 44 -3.07 3.56 -14.21
CA GLN A 44 -3.35 2.67 -13.07
C GLN A 44 -3.13 3.44 -11.76
N SER A 45 -3.52 2.86 -10.62
CA SER A 45 -3.20 3.40 -9.29
C SER A 45 -1.68 3.70 -9.23
N GLU A 46 -0.88 2.68 -9.57
CA GLU A 46 0.57 2.79 -9.63
C GLU A 46 1.16 2.02 -10.81
N THR A 47 2.25 2.57 -11.33
CA THR A 47 3.18 1.90 -12.24
C THR A 47 4.51 1.67 -11.53
N ALA A 48 4.90 0.41 -11.42
CA ALA A 48 6.19 -0.05 -10.92
C ALA A 48 7.19 -0.22 -12.06
N PHE A 49 8.36 0.38 -11.94
CA PHE A 49 9.46 0.22 -12.89
C PHE A 49 10.58 -0.60 -12.24
N LEU A 50 10.89 -1.74 -12.83
CA LEU A 50 11.95 -2.65 -12.42
C LEU A 50 13.13 -2.58 -13.37
N TRP A 51 14.34 -2.56 -12.83
CA TRP A 51 15.55 -2.80 -13.60
C TRP A 51 16.57 -3.55 -12.76
N ARG A 52 17.54 -4.18 -13.43
CA ARG A 52 18.61 -4.92 -12.78
C ARG A 52 19.94 -4.21 -12.98
N HIS A 53 20.67 -3.96 -11.91
CA HIS A 53 22.01 -3.35 -11.95
C HIS A 53 22.89 -3.94 -10.85
N GLY A 54 24.16 -4.27 -11.18
CA GLY A 54 25.08 -4.86 -10.19
C GLY A 54 24.58 -6.16 -9.54
N GLY A 55 23.78 -6.95 -10.26
CA GLY A 55 23.18 -8.19 -9.75
C GLY A 55 21.93 -7.99 -8.89
N GLN A 56 21.59 -6.75 -8.53
CA GLN A 56 20.44 -6.39 -7.68
C GLN A 56 19.27 -5.86 -8.51
N TRP A 57 18.06 -6.06 -8.00
CA TRP A 57 16.84 -5.47 -8.54
C TRP A 57 16.58 -4.12 -7.89
N TYR A 58 16.19 -3.16 -8.72
CA TYR A 58 15.77 -1.83 -8.29
C TYR A 58 14.33 -1.60 -8.68
N LEU A 59 13.61 -0.85 -7.86
CA LEU A 59 12.19 -0.57 -8.02
C LEU A 59 11.88 0.90 -7.73
N ARG A 60 11.07 1.50 -8.58
CA ARG A 60 10.44 2.82 -8.38
C ARG A 60 8.96 2.72 -8.68
N TRP A 61 8.16 3.55 -8.01
CA TRP A 61 6.71 3.58 -8.19
C TRP A 61 6.26 4.99 -8.55
N PHE A 62 5.30 5.05 -9.47
CA PHE A 62 4.72 6.29 -9.92
C PHE A 62 3.20 6.13 -9.96
N THR A 63 2.49 7.06 -9.35
CA THR A 63 1.09 7.31 -9.70
C THR A 63 1.04 8.05 -11.04
N PRO A 64 -0.15 8.30 -11.61
CA PRO A 64 -0.28 9.13 -12.80
C PRO A 64 0.28 10.56 -12.64
N SER A 65 0.37 11.07 -11.40
CA SER A 65 0.74 12.46 -11.12
C SER A 65 2.10 12.65 -10.44
N CYS A 66 2.61 11.67 -9.71
CA CYS A 66 3.87 11.79 -8.99
C CYS A 66 4.60 10.46 -8.77
N GLU A 67 5.86 10.57 -8.36
CA GLU A 67 6.62 9.44 -7.80
C GLU A 67 6.32 9.30 -6.32
N VAL A 68 6.14 8.08 -5.84
CA VAL A 68 5.91 7.78 -4.42
C VAL A 68 7.10 7.02 -3.83
N ASP A 69 7.38 7.26 -2.55
CA ASP A 69 8.55 6.70 -1.88
C ASP A 69 8.33 5.24 -1.40
N LEU A 70 7.08 4.80 -1.27
CA LEU A 70 6.73 3.42 -0.88
C LEU A 70 5.34 3.04 -1.42
N CYS A 71 5.21 1.85 -2.01
CA CYS A 71 3.91 1.31 -2.42
C CYS A 71 3.86 -0.21 -2.25
N GLY A 72 3.01 -0.69 -1.33
CA GLY A 72 2.92 -2.11 -0.99
C GLY A 72 2.37 -2.97 -2.13
N HIS A 73 1.19 -2.66 -2.66
CA HIS A 73 0.53 -3.49 -3.67
C HIS A 73 1.35 -3.57 -4.97
N ALA A 74 1.97 -2.47 -5.39
CA ALA A 74 2.83 -2.45 -6.58
C ALA A 74 4.17 -3.17 -6.35
N THR A 75 4.65 -3.27 -5.10
CA THR A 75 5.80 -4.13 -4.73
C THR A 75 5.44 -5.61 -4.81
N LEU A 76 4.23 -5.97 -4.36
CA LEU A 76 3.72 -7.33 -4.49
C LEU A 76 3.51 -7.71 -5.97
N ALA A 77 2.92 -6.80 -6.77
CA ALA A 77 2.81 -6.94 -8.21
C ALA A 77 4.19 -7.12 -8.88
N ALA A 78 5.18 -6.32 -8.51
CA ALA A 78 6.56 -6.45 -9.00
C ALA A 78 7.17 -7.81 -8.65
N THR A 79 6.90 -8.34 -7.46
CA THR A 79 7.35 -9.66 -7.02
C THR A 79 6.75 -10.78 -7.87
N LEU A 80 5.44 -10.72 -8.14
CA LEU A 80 4.75 -11.66 -9.03
C LEU A 80 5.22 -11.54 -10.48
N ALA A 81 5.50 -10.33 -10.96
CA ALA A 81 6.06 -10.08 -12.29
C ALA A 81 7.46 -10.71 -12.45
N LEU A 82 8.33 -10.56 -11.45
CA LEU A 82 9.64 -11.22 -11.46
C LEU A 82 9.52 -12.75 -11.52
N HIS A 83 8.55 -13.33 -10.83
CA HIS A 83 8.27 -14.76 -10.94
C HIS A 83 7.81 -15.15 -12.34
N HIS A 84 6.84 -14.41 -12.90
CA HIS A 84 6.34 -14.60 -14.26
C HIS A 84 7.47 -14.58 -15.30
N TRP A 85 8.44 -13.67 -15.12
CA TRP A 85 9.64 -13.55 -15.94
C TRP A 85 10.79 -14.52 -15.58
N LYS A 86 10.53 -15.48 -14.69
CA LYS A 86 11.48 -16.51 -14.23
C LYS A 86 12.76 -15.93 -13.60
N GLN A 87 12.64 -14.74 -12.99
CA GLN A 87 13.73 -14.04 -12.31
C GLN A 87 13.72 -14.27 -10.79
N LEU A 88 12.60 -14.75 -10.24
CA LEU A 88 12.43 -15.01 -8.82
C LEU A 88 11.92 -16.44 -8.56
N PRO A 89 12.75 -17.31 -7.95
CA PRO A 89 12.33 -18.62 -7.47
C PRO A 89 11.39 -18.52 -6.25
N ILE A 90 10.55 -19.53 -6.07
CA ILE A 90 9.71 -19.70 -4.87
C ILE A 90 10.61 -20.01 -3.66
N HIS A 91 10.27 -19.49 -2.48
CA HIS A 91 11.02 -19.65 -1.23
C HIS A 91 12.47 -19.18 -1.30
N SER A 92 12.71 -18.14 -2.12
CA SER A 92 14.01 -17.50 -2.25
C SER A 92 13.86 -16.00 -1.98
N PRO A 93 14.03 -15.57 -0.71
CA PRO A 93 13.94 -14.17 -0.36
C PRO A 93 14.95 -13.32 -1.12
N GLN A 94 14.50 -12.20 -1.66
CA GLN A 94 15.35 -11.21 -2.33
C GLN A 94 15.05 -9.81 -1.81
N HIS A 95 15.88 -8.83 -2.20
CA HIS A 95 15.66 -7.43 -1.86
C HIS A 95 15.47 -6.62 -3.14
N LEU A 96 14.44 -5.79 -3.15
CA LEU A 96 14.27 -4.73 -4.14
C LEU A 96 14.88 -3.45 -3.56
N GLN A 97 15.82 -2.85 -4.28
CA GLN A 97 16.42 -1.57 -3.90
C GLN A 97 15.48 -0.43 -4.30
N THR A 98 15.12 0.41 -3.34
CA THR A 98 14.15 1.50 -3.54
C THR A 98 14.71 2.80 -2.99
N ARG A 99 14.02 3.93 -3.23
CA ARG A 99 14.39 5.23 -2.64
C ARG A 99 14.30 5.24 -1.11
N SER A 100 13.41 4.43 -0.55
CA SER A 100 13.20 4.29 0.90
C SER A 100 14.06 3.21 1.53
N GLY A 101 15.04 2.68 0.80
CA GLY A 101 15.88 1.56 1.23
C GLY A 101 15.42 0.21 0.67
N PRO A 102 16.13 -0.87 1.01
CA PRO A 102 15.83 -2.21 0.50
C PRO A 102 14.53 -2.76 1.12
N LEU A 103 13.65 -3.29 0.28
CA LEU A 103 12.47 -4.04 0.72
C LEU A 103 12.70 -5.52 0.50
N ARG A 104 12.56 -6.33 1.57
CA ARG A 104 12.62 -7.78 1.47
C ARG A 104 11.32 -8.28 0.85
N ILE A 105 11.44 -9.10 -0.18
CA ILE A 105 10.35 -9.76 -0.88
C ILE A 105 10.59 -11.27 -0.87
N GLU A 106 9.52 -12.04 -0.85
CA GLU A 106 9.59 -13.48 -0.96
C GLU A 106 8.36 -14.01 -1.69
N LEU A 107 8.58 -14.80 -2.73
CA LEU A 107 7.51 -15.55 -3.35
C LEU A 107 7.26 -16.83 -2.55
N GLN A 108 6.06 -16.97 -1.99
CA GLN A 108 5.68 -18.11 -1.14
C GLN A 108 5.03 -19.23 -1.94
N SER A 109 4.36 -18.90 -3.04
CA SER A 109 3.80 -19.84 -4.00
C SER A 109 3.71 -19.16 -5.38
N PRO A 110 3.33 -19.86 -6.46
CA PRO A 110 3.19 -19.22 -7.78
C PRO A 110 2.24 -18.01 -7.81
N ILE A 111 1.33 -17.91 -6.84
CA ILE A 111 0.28 -16.88 -6.75
C ILE A 111 0.33 -16.06 -5.45
N SER A 112 1.28 -16.33 -4.55
CA SER A 112 1.38 -15.66 -3.25
C SER A 112 2.78 -15.14 -3.01
N ALA A 113 2.87 -13.90 -2.55
CA ALA A 113 4.11 -13.24 -2.18
C ALA A 113 3.96 -12.53 -0.83
N ALA A 114 5.07 -12.47 -0.09
CA ALA A 114 5.22 -11.67 1.10
C ALA A 114 6.19 -10.52 0.84
N ILE A 115 5.92 -9.39 1.47
CA ILE A 115 6.76 -8.20 1.43
C ILE A 115 6.93 -7.69 2.87
N ASP A 116 8.14 -7.29 3.22
CA ASP A 116 8.41 -6.64 4.51
C ASP A 116 8.38 -5.13 4.29
N LEU A 117 7.40 -4.47 4.90
CA LEU A 117 7.26 -3.01 4.84
C LEU A 117 7.74 -2.39 6.15
N PRO A 118 8.46 -1.25 6.09
CA PRO A 118 8.83 -0.52 7.30
C PRO A 118 7.58 0.00 8.02
N SER A 119 7.63 0.02 9.35
CA SER A 119 6.57 0.57 10.19
C SER A 119 7.18 1.25 11.40
N ASP A 120 6.88 2.54 11.58
CA ASP A 120 7.24 3.32 12.76
C ASP A 120 6.17 3.23 13.88
N GLY A 121 5.14 2.40 13.66
CA GLY A 121 4.06 2.15 14.61
C GLY A 121 3.10 3.33 14.81
N LEU A 122 2.09 3.09 15.64
CA LEU A 122 1.06 4.08 15.98
C LEU A 122 1.55 5.03 17.07
N LYS A 123 1.47 6.34 16.83
CA LYS A 123 1.84 7.38 17.80
C LYS A 123 0.60 8.06 18.38
N PRO A 124 0.48 8.23 19.70
CA PRO A 124 -0.68 8.90 20.30
C PRO A 124 -0.90 10.31 19.74
N ARG A 125 -2.17 10.72 19.58
CA ARG A 125 -2.55 12.07 19.16
C ARG A 125 -3.69 12.66 19.99
N GLY A 126 -3.76 13.99 20.03
CA GLY A 126 -4.87 14.74 20.62
C GLY A 126 -6.16 14.64 19.80
N LYS A 127 -7.32 14.88 20.45
CA LYS A 127 -8.65 14.90 19.84
C LYS A 127 -8.88 16.22 19.12
N ASP A 128 -9.36 16.14 17.88
CA ASP A 128 -9.78 17.31 17.12
C ASP A 128 -11.32 17.42 17.09
N PRO A 129 -11.90 18.63 17.17
CA PRO A 129 -13.35 18.81 17.20
C PRO A 129 -14.08 18.19 16.00
N TRP A 130 -13.47 18.20 14.82
CA TRP A 130 -14.07 17.65 13.60
C TRP A 130 -14.25 16.13 13.66
N MET A 131 -13.55 15.42 14.56
CA MET A 131 -13.68 13.98 14.72
C MET A 131 -14.91 13.55 15.51
N ALA A 132 -15.57 14.50 16.20
CA ALA A 132 -16.70 14.21 17.09
C ALA A 132 -17.84 13.39 16.43
N PRO A 133 -18.19 13.59 15.15
CA PRO A 133 -19.22 12.79 14.47
C PRO A 133 -18.86 11.29 14.35
N PHE A 134 -17.57 10.95 14.29
CA PHE A 134 -17.12 9.56 14.11
C PHE A 134 -16.94 8.79 15.41
N GLN A 135 -16.86 9.50 16.54
CA GLN A 135 -16.70 8.94 17.89
C GLN A 135 -15.63 7.83 17.97
N PRO A 136 -14.37 8.11 17.59
CA PRO A 136 -13.33 7.09 17.60
C PRO A 136 -13.07 6.59 19.02
N LEU A 137 -12.95 5.26 19.16
CA LEU A 137 -12.54 4.59 20.39
C LEU A 137 -11.11 4.99 20.77
N GLN A 138 -10.23 5.00 19.77
CA GLN A 138 -8.83 5.36 19.90
C GLN A 138 -8.37 6.02 18.60
N GLN A 139 -7.29 6.79 18.70
CA GLN A 139 -6.80 7.61 17.60
C GLN A 139 -5.30 7.83 17.71
N TRP A 140 -4.64 7.83 16.55
CA TRP A 140 -3.18 7.94 16.43
C TRP A 140 -2.79 8.76 15.21
N THR A 141 -1.50 9.09 15.16
CA THR A 141 -0.81 9.62 13.98
C THR A 141 0.40 8.72 13.68
N SER A 142 1.09 8.97 12.58
CA SER A 142 2.30 8.24 12.19
C SER A 142 3.26 9.14 11.42
N ASP A 143 4.53 8.73 11.32
CA ASP A 143 5.55 9.47 10.56
C ASP A 143 5.31 9.45 9.05
N LEU A 144 4.47 8.53 8.56
CA LEU A 144 3.96 8.56 7.19
C LEU A 144 2.98 9.73 6.94
N GLY A 145 2.62 10.46 7.99
CA GLY A 145 1.61 11.52 7.95
C GLY A 145 0.19 10.96 7.87
N TYR A 146 -0.04 9.73 8.34
CA TYR A 146 -1.37 9.12 8.38
C TYR A 146 -1.99 9.28 9.76
N GLY A 147 -3.23 9.77 9.80
CA GLY A 147 -4.09 9.68 10.96
C GLY A 147 -4.74 8.29 11.01
N VAL A 148 -4.95 7.74 12.19
CA VAL A 148 -5.59 6.44 12.37
C VAL A 148 -6.73 6.59 13.36
N LEU A 149 -7.93 6.14 12.98
CA LEU A 149 -9.11 6.10 13.84
C LEU A 149 -9.56 4.65 14.01
N LEU A 150 -9.63 4.20 15.26
CA LEU A 150 -10.31 2.96 15.62
C LEU A 150 -11.78 3.26 15.88
N LEU A 151 -12.66 2.67 15.10
CA LEU A 151 -14.11 2.84 15.23
C LEU A 151 -14.74 1.61 15.90
N GLU A 152 -15.90 1.81 16.49
CA GLU A 152 -16.71 0.73 17.08
C GLU A 152 -17.08 -0.33 16.03
N PRO A 153 -17.15 -1.63 16.37
CA PRO A 153 -17.61 -2.68 15.45
C PRO A 153 -19.02 -2.48 14.87
N THR A 154 -19.81 -1.59 15.45
CA THR A 154 -21.16 -1.23 14.99
C THR A 154 -21.18 -0.04 14.02
N ALA A 155 -20.07 0.68 13.85
CA ALA A 155 -19.98 1.78 12.90
C ALA A 155 -20.09 1.24 11.46
N ASP A 156 -20.86 1.93 10.62
CA ASP A 156 -20.95 1.59 9.21
C ASP A 156 -19.81 2.27 8.44
N LEU A 157 -18.67 1.57 8.34
CA LEU A 157 -17.53 2.04 7.57
C LEU A 157 -17.90 2.35 6.13
N LYS A 158 -18.83 1.62 5.50
CA LYS A 158 -19.15 1.80 4.08
C LYS A 158 -19.89 3.12 3.82
N GLN A 159 -20.64 3.62 4.80
CA GLN A 159 -21.36 4.89 4.70
C GLN A 159 -20.48 6.12 4.89
N LEU A 160 -19.24 5.96 5.36
CA LEU A 160 -18.34 7.10 5.52
C LEU A 160 -17.99 7.70 4.14
N ASN A 161 -18.13 9.02 4.03
CA ASN A 161 -17.88 9.74 2.78
C ASN A 161 -16.39 10.12 2.67
N PRO A 162 -15.61 9.53 1.74
CA PRO A 162 -14.21 9.91 1.54
C PRO A 162 -14.04 11.35 1.00
N ASP A 163 -15.10 11.92 0.41
CA ASP A 163 -15.11 13.29 -0.12
C ASP A 163 -15.47 14.35 0.93
N ASP A 164 -15.69 13.96 2.19
CA ASP A 164 -15.97 14.93 3.23
C ASP A 164 -14.76 15.85 3.44
N PRO A 165 -14.92 17.19 3.35
CA PRO A 165 -13.79 18.12 3.52
C PRO A 165 -13.16 18.04 4.92
N CYS A 166 -13.82 17.43 5.90
CA CYS A 166 -13.26 17.27 7.24
C CYS A 166 -11.95 16.47 7.26
N TRP A 167 -11.74 15.55 6.31
CA TRP A 167 -10.50 14.76 6.22
C TRP A 167 -9.27 15.61 5.91
N ALA A 168 -9.48 16.82 5.38
CA ALA A 168 -8.44 17.82 5.13
C ALA A 168 -8.31 18.87 6.26
N SER A 169 -9.07 18.74 7.36
CA SER A 169 -9.04 19.66 8.50
C SER A 169 -7.85 19.44 9.45
N SER A 170 -6.87 18.63 9.05
CA SER A 170 -5.71 18.28 9.87
C SER A 170 -4.40 18.33 9.08
N VAL A 171 -3.27 18.22 9.79
CA VAL A 171 -1.93 18.14 9.22
C VAL A 171 -1.64 16.78 8.56
N GLU A 172 -2.43 15.75 8.87
CA GLU A 172 -2.28 14.44 8.25
C GLU A 172 -2.70 14.45 6.78
N LYS A 173 -1.92 13.73 5.96
CA LYS A 173 -2.13 13.62 4.51
C LYS A 173 -3.21 12.60 4.16
N ALA A 174 -3.42 11.61 5.04
CA ALA A 174 -4.37 10.52 4.85
C ALA A 174 -4.86 9.96 6.19
N TRP A 175 -5.90 9.12 6.12
CA TRP A 175 -6.64 8.57 7.24
C TRP A 175 -6.88 7.07 7.06
N VAL A 176 -6.44 6.28 8.04
CA VAL A 176 -6.78 4.87 8.20
C VAL A 176 -7.97 4.78 9.15
N LEU A 177 -9.11 4.30 8.64
CA LEU A 177 -10.30 4.03 9.43
C LEU A 177 -10.36 2.53 9.65
N MET A 178 -10.11 2.07 10.86
CA MET A 178 -10.00 0.64 11.17
C MET A 178 -11.03 0.19 12.19
N GLN A 179 -11.46 -1.07 12.07
CA GLN A 179 -12.50 -1.65 12.92
C GLN A 179 -12.27 -3.15 13.07
N ARG A 180 -12.57 -3.68 14.26
CA ARG A 180 -12.53 -5.13 14.51
C ARG A 180 -13.64 -5.82 13.71
N CYS A 181 -13.32 -6.98 13.14
CA CYS A 181 -14.28 -7.84 12.49
C CYS A 181 -14.68 -9.02 13.40
N SER A 182 -15.88 -9.54 13.18
CA SER A 182 -16.37 -10.81 13.76
C SER A 182 -16.44 -11.93 12.72
N GLY A 183 -15.96 -11.67 11.51
CA GLY A 183 -16.00 -12.57 10.35
C GLY A 183 -14.67 -13.31 10.10
N PRO A 184 -14.38 -13.68 8.83
CA PRO A 184 -13.17 -14.45 8.49
C PRO A 184 -11.87 -13.65 8.59
N SER A 185 -11.95 -12.31 8.53
CA SER A 185 -10.83 -11.39 8.80
C SER A 185 -10.88 -10.93 10.25
N ASP A 186 -9.71 -10.64 10.81
CA ASP A 186 -9.55 -10.14 12.18
C ASP A 186 -9.99 -8.67 12.30
N TYR A 187 -9.76 -7.90 11.24
CA TYR A 187 -10.15 -6.49 11.14
C TYR A 187 -10.44 -6.10 9.69
N GLN A 188 -10.98 -4.89 9.52
CA GLN A 188 -11.14 -4.24 8.22
C GLN A 188 -10.69 -2.78 8.34
N LEU A 189 -10.30 -2.18 7.21
CA LEU A 189 -9.99 -0.76 7.14
C LEU A 189 -10.44 -0.10 5.84
N ARG A 190 -10.55 1.22 5.87
CA ARG A 190 -10.62 2.09 4.69
C ARG A 190 -9.50 3.12 4.77
N PHE A 191 -9.02 3.59 3.62
CA PHE A 191 -7.92 4.55 3.53
C PHE A 191 -8.31 5.78 2.72
N PHE A 192 -8.51 6.92 3.38
CA PHE A 192 -8.87 8.18 2.73
C PHE A 192 -7.66 9.09 2.65
N ALA A 193 -7.31 9.60 1.46
CA ALA A 193 -6.01 10.24 1.25
C ALA A 193 -6.08 11.60 0.53
N PRO A 194 -6.91 12.55 1.01
CA PRO A 194 -7.13 13.81 0.32
C PRO A 194 -5.84 14.63 0.15
N GLY A 195 -4.92 14.58 1.13
CA GLY A 195 -3.61 15.23 1.06
C GLY A 195 -2.63 14.60 0.07
N LEU A 196 -2.96 13.41 -0.46
CA LEU A 196 -2.22 12.72 -1.53
C LEU A 196 -2.92 12.85 -2.90
N GLY A 197 -4.01 13.62 -2.99
CA GLY A 197 -4.79 13.79 -4.21
C GLY A 197 -5.68 12.60 -4.56
N LEU A 198 -5.90 11.68 -3.62
CA LEU A 198 -6.77 10.51 -3.75
C LEU A 198 -7.97 10.64 -2.81
N ARG A 199 -9.15 10.28 -3.27
CA ARG A 199 -10.34 10.25 -2.39
C ARG A 199 -10.22 9.07 -1.43
N GLU A 200 -10.05 7.89 -2.00
CA GLU A 200 -9.88 6.63 -1.30
C GLU A 200 -8.95 5.72 -2.10
N ASP A 201 -8.05 5.03 -1.41
CA ASP A 201 -7.25 3.95 -1.98
C ASP A 201 -7.93 2.60 -1.69
N PRO A 202 -8.23 1.77 -2.71
CA PRO A 202 -8.95 0.51 -2.52
C PRO A 202 -8.26 -0.47 -1.57
N VAL A 203 -6.91 -0.58 -1.65
CA VAL A 203 -6.13 -1.46 -0.76
C VAL A 203 -4.73 -0.88 -0.52
N THR A 204 -4.48 -0.44 0.70
CA THR A 204 -3.24 0.25 1.09
C THR A 204 -2.33 -0.63 1.95
N GLY A 205 -1.28 -1.19 1.35
CA GLY A 205 -0.31 -2.04 2.08
C GLY A 205 0.41 -1.31 3.22
N SER A 206 0.75 -0.02 3.05
CA SER A 206 1.39 0.77 4.11
C SER A 206 0.47 1.00 5.31
N ALA A 207 -0.85 1.04 5.11
CA ALA A 207 -1.80 1.14 6.22
C ALA A 207 -1.77 -0.14 7.06
N HIS A 208 -1.68 -1.31 6.41
CA HIS A 208 -1.55 -2.60 7.11
C HIS A 208 -0.23 -2.72 7.85
N ALA A 209 0.89 -2.29 7.25
CA ALA A 209 2.18 -2.23 7.94
C ALA A 209 2.12 -1.39 9.23
N LEU A 210 1.32 -0.31 9.21
CA LEU A 210 1.12 0.57 10.35
C LEU A 210 0.23 -0.06 11.45
N VAL A 211 -0.91 -0.67 11.09
CA VAL A 211 -1.92 -1.10 12.07
C VAL A 211 -1.85 -2.57 12.47
N ALA A 212 -1.29 -3.45 11.63
CA ALA A 212 -1.23 -4.89 11.89
C ALA A 212 -0.46 -5.23 13.18
N PRO A 213 0.69 -4.59 13.50
CA PRO A 213 1.38 -4.87 14.77
C PRO A 213 0.51 -4.58 16.00
N TRP A 214 -0.28 -3.50 15.95
CA TRP A 214 -1.22 -3.16 17.02
C TRP A 214 -2.33 -4.20 17.14
N TRP A 215 -2.90 -4.67 16.02
CA TRP A 215 -3.91 -5.73 16.05
C TRP A 215 -3.36 -7.06 16.57
N CYS A 216 -2.15 -7.45 16.17
CA CYS A 216 -1.47 -8.62 16.72
C CYS A 216 -1.37 -8.55 18.26
N GLU A 217 -1.00 -7.38 18.80
CA GLU A 217 -0.94 -7.15 20.25
C GLU A 217 -2.32 -7.26 20.91
N GLN A 218 -3.35 -6.59 20.36
CA GLN A 218 -4.70 -6.62 20.93
C GLN A 218 -5.33 -8.01 20.89
N LEU A 219 -5.03 -8.79 19.84
CA LEU A 219 -5.55 -10.14 19.64
C LEU A 219 -4.69 -11.22 20.29
N ARG A 220 -3.49 -10.87 20.77
CA ARG A 220 -2.48 -11.80 21.30
C ARG A 220 -2.13 -12.89 20.29
N GLN A 221 -1.93 -12.48 19.04
CA GLN A 221 -1.58 -13.32 17.90
C GLN A 221 -0.26 -12.86 17.30
N SER A 222 0.45 -13.76 16.60
CA SER A 222 1.68 -13.42 15.87
C SER A 222 1.42 -12.87 14.46
N SER A 223 0.19 -13.02 13.96
CA SER A 223 -0.24 -12.58 12.63
C SER A 223 -1.75 -12.31 12.66
N VAL A 224 -2.20 -11.47 11.74
CA VAL A 224 -3.62 -11.11 11.53
C VAL A 224 -3.99 -11.32 10.06
N GLN A 225 -5.28 -11.57 9.80
CA GLN A 225 -5.87 -11.79 8.47
C GLN A 225 -6.85 -10.68 8.09
#